data_AF-A0A563BEK2-F1
#
_entry.id   AF-A0A563BEK2-F1
#
_cell.length_a   1.000
_cell.length_b   1.000
_cell.length_c   1.000
_cell.angle_alpha   90.00
_cell.angle_beta   90.00
_cell.angle_gamma   90.00
#
_symmetry.space_group_name_H-M   'P 1'
#
loop_
_entity.id
_entity.type
_entity.pdbx_description
1 polymer ?
#
loop_
_entity_poly.entity_id
_entity_poly.type
_entity_poly.pdbx_seq_one_letter_code
_entity_poly.pdbx_strand_id
1 'polypeptide(L)'
;MVKRKKGRRKSSREVVPEHELPGGFWRQVSAVLMIAISIVLVMTWFGSGGTLLNDFHKFGLWLIGYATFAIPVILVYLAVKIFRTTDNRLPAVIWVVSFLMIFWLSGLFGLPTYGNSATQTGGILGVWLNSMVTQILNPSVAAFIYIVLIFITAIFILQLSPAAVFRDIANIFKTTKRDEDAENARIARRAQAEDAVNAGALGPLKIKANGVEVTAEELKAAPKIEVKKPVAAAPVEAEPERALIAVSDPNWKMPSTDLLSKKQNPPDGGNIQQNAFIINSTFADFGIEVKLDGANVGPRVTQYTIQPPTGVVLSKIAARDKELALNLAVDKVRIEAPIPGTRLVGIEIPNVRPADVTLRSILESNEWKKETNPLSFAVGKDISGNPVIANLAKMPHLLIA
;
A
#
# COMPACT_ATOMS: atom_id res chain seq x y z
N MET A 1 19.98 64.16 53.84
CA MET A 1 20.50 64.28 52.46
C MET A 1 20.65 62.88 51.86
N VAL A 2 19.80 62.48 50.92
CA VAL A 2 20.06 61.30 50.07
C VAL A 2 19.72 61.67 48.64
N LYS A 3 20.75 61.73 47.79
CA LYS A 3 20.72 62.24 46.40
C LYS A 3 20.00 61.27 45.46
N ARG A 4 19.08 61.82 44.66
CA ARG A 4 18.53 61.22 43.43
C ARG A 4 19.65 60.78 42.48
N LYS A 5 19.62 59.53 42.00
CA LYS A 5 20.35 59.08 40.80
C LYS A 5 19.34 58.84 39.66
N LYS A 6 19.49 59.62 38.58
CA LYS A 6 18.71 59.57 37.35
C LYS A 6 18.95 58.23 36.62
N GLY A 7 17.88 57.51 36.30
CA GLY A 7 17.91 56.35 35.42
C GLY A 7 18.22 56.74 33.97
N ARG A 8 19.19 56.06 33.37
CA ARG A 8 19.58 56.22 31.96
C ARG A 8 18.78 55.21 31.15
N ARG A 9 17.79 55.69 30.37
CA ARG A 9 17.00 54.88 29.43
C ARG A 9 17.93 54.28 28.37
N LYS A 10 17.96 52.95 28.26
CA LYS A 10 18.65 52.21 27.20
C LYS A 10 17.72 52.20 25.98
N SER A 11 18.19 52.79 24.87
CA SER A 11 17.49 52.79 23.58
C SER A 11 17.26 51.36 23.10
N SER A 12 16.01 51.00 22.82
CA SER A 12 15.65 49.76 22.12
C SER A 12 16.19 49.84 20.70
N ARG A 13 17.10 48.93 20.34
CA ARG A 13 17.45 48.69 18.93
C ARG A 13 16.27 47.96 18.30
N GLU A 14 15.71 48.54 17.23
CA GLU A 14 14.79 47.84 16.34
C GLU A 14 15.48 46.59 15.81
N VAL A 15 14.90 45.42 16.10
CA VAL A 15 15.31 44.14 15.55
C VAL A 15 14.72 44.09 14.15
N VAL A 16 15.57 44.25 13.14
CA VAL A 16 15.20 44.03 11.74
C VAL A 16 14.78 42.56 11.61
N PRO A 17 13.62 42.23 11.02
CA PRO A 17 13.20 40.85 10.85
C PRO A 17 14.20 40.15 9.92
N GLU A 18 15.02 39.28 10.49
CA GLU A 18 15.91 38.40 9.75
C GLU A 18 15.04 37.35 9.07
N HIS A 19 15.09 37.29 7.74
CA HIS A 19 14.31 36.34 6.96
C HIS A 19 14.91 34.95 7.17
N GLU A 20 14.46 34.24 8.21
CA GLU A 20 14.85 32.85 8.44
C GLU A 20 14.14 31.95 7.42
N LEU A 21 14.92 31.40 6.50
CA LEU A 21 14.43 30.45 5.50
C LEU A 21 13.87 29.19 6.20
N PRO A 22 12.77 28.59 5.69
CA PRO A 22 12.23 27.35 6.22
C PRO A 22 13.30 26.26 6.35
N GLY A 23 13.21 25.46 7.41
CA GLY A 23 14.13 24.33 7.63
C GLY A 23 14.17 23.40 6.41
N GLY A 24 15.35 23.21 5.83
CA GLY A 24 15.53 22.36 4.64
C GLY A 24 15.43 23.07 3.29
N PHE A 25 15.20 24.40 3.24
CA PHE A 25 15.16 25.19 2.01
C PHE A 25 16.36 24.92 1.09
N TRP A 26 17.59 25.00 1.60
CA TRP A 26 18.81 24.75 0.80
C TRP A 26 18.90 23.34 0.22
N ARG A 27 18.26 22.34 0.87
CA ARG A 27 18.23 20.96 0.37
C ARG A 27 17.19 20.77 -0.73
N GLN A 28 16.09 21.51 -0.66
CA GLN A 28 15.13 21.57 -1.76
C GLN A 28 15.75 22.27 -2.97
N VAL A 29 16.44 23.40 -2.75
CA VAL A 29 17.18 24.10 -3.80
C VAL A 29 18.22 23.18 -4.44
N SER A 30 18.99 22.43 -3.64
CA SER A 30 19.96 21.47 -4.20
C SER A 30 19.29 20.32 -4.96
N ALA A 31 18.12 19.83 -4.52
CA ALA A 31 17.35 18.83 -5.25
C ALA A 31 16.83 19.34 -6.61
N VAL A 32 16.28 20.56 -6.66
CA VAL A 32 15.87 21.20 -7.92
C VAL A 32 17.07 21.40 -8.83
N LEU A 33 18.20 21.86 -8.28
CA LEU A 33 19.43 22.03 -9.05
C LEU A 33 19.93 20.71 -9.64
N MET A 34 19.86 19.60 -8.90
CA MET A 34 20.22 18.27 -9.42
C MET A 34 19.34 17.82 -10.58
N ILE A 35 18.03 18.12 -10.54
CA ILE A 35 17.12 17.82 -11.67
C ILE A 35 17.49 18.68 -12.88
N ALA A 36 17.73 19.98 -12.67
CA ALA A 36 18.14 20.88 -13.74
C ALA A 36 19.47 20.43 -14.39
N ILE A 37 20.47 20.08 -13.57
CA ILE A 37 21.75 19.53 -14.03
C ILE A 37 21.53 18.22 -14.80
N SER A 38 20.65 17.33 -14.32
CA SER A 38 20.34 16.08 -15.00
C SER A 38 19.78 16.29 -16.42
N ILE A 39 18.80 17.20 -16.57
CA ILE A 39 18.23 17.55 -17.89
C ILE A 39 19.31 18.09 -18.82
N VAL A 40 20.15 18.99 -18.31
CA VAL A 40 21.26 19.58 -19.06
C VAL A 40 22.28 18.51 -19.50
N LEU A 41 22.60 17.54 -18.64
CA LEU A 41 23.47 16.43 -18.99
C LEU A 41 22.85 15.47 -20.02
N VAL A 42 21.52 15.31 -20.03
CA VAL A 42 20.84 14.52 -21.08
C VAL A 42 20.95 15.21 -22.44
N MET A 43 20.90 16.55 -22.49
CA MET A 43 21.07 17.31 -23.73
C MET A 43 22.44 17.11 -24.38
N THR A 44 23.49 16.82 -23.60
CA THR A 44 24.84 16.56 -24.14
C THR A 44 24.94 15.23 -24.87
N TRP A 45 24.04 14.27 -24.62
CA TRP A 45 24.01 12.98 -25.33
C TRP A 45 23.76 13.15 -26.82
N PHE A 46 23.02 14.20 -27.19
CA PHE A 46 22.70 14.56 -28.58
C PHE A 46 23.68 15.60 -29.15
N GLY A 47 24.74 15.94 -28.42
CA GLY A 47 25.71 16.96 -28.84
C GLY A 47 25.20 18.41 -28.77
N SER A 48 24.01 18.64 -28.17
CA SER A 48 23.34 19.94 -28.15
C SER A 48 23.72 20.86 -26.98
N GLY A 49 24.64 20.43 -26.09
CA GLY A 49 25.00 21.15 -24.86
C GLY A 49 25.92 22.36 -25.02
N GLY A 50 26.36 22.71 -26.22
CA GLY A 50 27.44 23.68 -26.43
C GLY A 50 28.81 23.13 -26.07
N THR A 51 29.87 23.94 -26.23
CA THR A 51 31.27 23.50 -26.09
C THR A 51 31.60 22.98 -24.69
N LEU A 52 31.31 23.79 -23.66
CA LEU A 52 31.66 23.47 -22.27
C LEU A 52 30.99 22.17 -21.77
N LEU A 53 29.69 21.99 -22.01
CA LEU A 53 28.96 20.83 -21.52
C LEU A 53 29.28 19.57 -22.33
N ASN A 54 29.48 19.69 -23.64
CA ASN A 54 29.94 18.56 -24.45
C ASN A 54 31.35 18.13 -24.04
N ASP A 55 32.24 19.06 -23.69
CA ASP A 55 33.57 18.72 -23.19
C ASP A 55 33.50 18.10 -21.78
N PHE A 56 32.58 18.54 -20.94
CA PHE A 56 32.30 17.86 -19.67
C PHE A 56 31.77 16.43 -19.89
N HIS A 57 30.92 16.22 -20.88
CA HIS A 57 30.43 14.89 -21.25
C HIS A 57 31.57 13.99 -21.78
N LYS A 58 32.46 14.51 -22.63
CA LYS A 58 33.67 13.80 -23.07
C LYS A 58 34.58 13.47 -21.90
N PHE A 59 34.73 14.39 -20.94
CA PHE A 59 35.47 14.14 -19.71
C PHE A 59 34.83 13.02 -18.88
N GLY A 60 33.51 12.98 -18.77
CA GLY A 60 32.77 11.87 -18.15
C GLY A 60 33.05 10.54 -18.84
N LEU A 61 32.94 10.50 -20.18
CA LEU A 61 33.25 9.31 -20.98
C LEU A 61 34.72 8.89 -20.80
N TRP A 62 35.65 9.83 -20.70
CA TRP A 62 37.06 9.54 -20.43
C TRP A 62 37.27 8.99 -19.02
N LEU A 63 36.61 9.55 -18.00
CA LEU A 63 36.81 9.17 -16.61
C LEU A 63 36.12 7.85 -16.25
N ILE A 64 34.83 7.71 -16.60
CA ILE A 64 33.97 6.59 -16.15
C ILE A 64 33.30 5.84 -17.31
N GLY A 65 33.56 6.23 -18.56
CA GLY A 65 33.01 5.56 -19.73
C GLY A 65 31.50 5.71 -19.84
N TYR A 66 30.85 4.65 -20.33
CA TYR A 66 29.40 4.58 -20.49
C TYR A 66 28.61 4.66 -19.18
N ALA A 67 29.26 4.55 -18.02
CA ALA A 67 28.61 4.85 -16.75
C ALA A 67 28.15 6.32 -16.65
N THR A 68 28.69 7.22 -17.49
CA THR A 68 28.23 8.62 -17.61
C THR A 68 26.74 8.74 -17.90
N PHE A 69 26.16 7.80 -18.65
CA PHE A 69 24.73 7.81 -18.97
C PHE A 69 23.85 7.50 -17.75
N ALA A 70 24.39 6.89 -16.70
CA ALA A 70 23.67 6.63 -15.46
C ALA A 70 23.61 7.85 -14.52
N ILE A 71 24.52 8.83 -14.68
CA ILE A 71 24.58 10.01 -13.79
C ILE A 71 23.25 10.78 -13.78
N PRO A 72 22.64 11.15 -14.92
CA PRO A 72 21.38 11.90 -14.92
C PRO A 72 20.24 11.14 -14.21
N VAL A 73 20.19 9.82 -14.38
CA VAL A 73 19.20 8.95 -13.73
C VAL A 73 19.40 8.93 -12.21
N ILE A 74 20.65 8.78 -11.76
CA ILE A 74 20.99 8.79 -10.32
C ILE A 74 20.68 10.15 -9.69
N LEU A 75 20.98 11.26 -10.36
CA LEU A 75 20.69 12.61 -9.87
C LEU A 75 19.18 12.86 -9.71
N VAL A 76 18.37 12.44 -10.68
CA VAL A 76 16.90 12.55 -10.58
C VAL A 76 16.38 11.69 -9.44
N TYR A 77 16.89 10.45 -9.32
CA TYR A 77 16.50 9.57 -8.23
C TYR A 77 16.83 10.17 -6.85
N LEU A 78 18.05 10.71 -6.67
CA LEU A 78 18.46 11.36 -5.43
C LEU A 78 17.61 12.60 -5.14
N ALA A 79 17.33 13.43 -6.15
CA ALA A 79 16.47 14.60 -5.99
C ALA A 79 15.05 14.21 -5.53
N VAL A 80 14.42 13.24 -6.19
CA VAL A 80 13.10 12.71 -5.78
C VAL A 80 13.14 12.17 -4.36
N LYS A 81 14.22 11.47 -3.98
CA LYS A 81 14.37 10.92 -2.63
C LYS A 81 14.53 12.02 -1.57
N ILE A 82 15.22 13.13 -1.89
CA ILE A 82 15.27 14.31 -1.01
C ILE A 82 13.86 14.84 -0.74
N PHE A 83 13.01 14.96 -1.76
CA PHE A 83 11.64 15.44 -1.59
C PHE A 83 10.74 14.48 -0.82
N ARG A 84 10.98 13.17 -0.92
CA ARG A 84 10.16 12.14 -0.24
C ARG A 84 10.57 11.87 1.21
N THR A 85 11.71 12.39 1.67
CA THR A 85 12.21 12.14 3.02
C THR A 85 11.77 13.26 3.96
N THR A 86 11.24 12.90 5.14
CA THR A 86 10.92 13.84 6.23
C THR A 86 12.17 14.66 6.57
N ASP A 87 12.07 16.00 6.58
CA ASP A 87 13.18 16.98 6.72
C ASP A 87 14.14 17.16 5.53
N ASN A 88 13.86 16.51 4.39
CA ASN A 88 14.68 16.57 3.19
C ASN A 88 16.15 16.14 3.43
N ARG A 89 16.38 15.30 4.45
CA ARG A 89 17.69 14.80 4.85
C ARG A 89 17.92 13.40 4.31
N LEU A 90 18.74 13.29 3.27
CA LEU A 90 19.23 11.97 2.87
C LEU A 90 20.40 11.53 3.75
N PRO A 91 20.34 10.31 4.34
CA PRO A 91 21.50 9.67 4.95
C PRO A 91 22.72 9.69 4.03
N ALA A 92 23.90 10.01 4.58
CA ALA A 92 25.17 10.04 3.84
C ALA A 92 25.46 8.72 3.09
N VAL A 93 25.03 7.59 3.67
CA VAL A 93 25.17 6.25 3.06
C VAL A 93 24.52 6.19 1.67
N ILE A 94 23.38 6.86 1.44
CA ILE A 94 22.69 6.82 0.14
C ILE A 94 23.52 7.52 -0.94
N TRP A 95 24.20 8.62 -0.59
CA TRP A 95 25.12 9.31 -1.50
C TRP A 95 26.30 8.40 -1.85
N VAL A 96 26.94 7.82 -0.83
CA VAL A 96 28.09 6.91 -1.01
C VAL A 96 27.72 5.71 -1.89
N VAL A 97 26.58 5.06 -1.63
CA VAL A 97 26.15 3.90 -2.43
C VAL A 97 25.74 4.29 -3.85
N SER A 98 25.20 5.50 -4.06
CA SER A 98 24.89 6.00 -5.41
C SER A 98 26.15 6.29 -6.22
N PHE A 99 27.21 6.81 -5.58
CA PHE A 99 28.52 6.90 -6.23
C PHE A 99 29.11 5.51 -6.50
N LEU A 100 29.00 4.58 -5.55
CA LEU A 100 29.49 3.21 -5.70
C LEU A 100 28.81 2.48 -6.87
N MET A 101 27.54 2.76 -7.16
CA MET A 101 26.84 2.25 -8.35
C MET A 101 27.56 2.63 -9.65
N ILE A 102 28.12 3.85 -9.73
CA ILE A 102 28.86 4.32 -10.91
C ILE A 102 30.16 3.53 -11.09
N PHE A 103 30.84 3.16 -9.98
CA PHE A 103 32.03 2.31 -10.03
C PHE A 103 31.71 0.94 -10.62
N TRP A 104 30.63 0.28 -10.18
CA TRP A 104 30.25 -1.03 -10.72
C TRP A 104 29.84 -0.97 -12.19
N LEU A 105 29.09 0.05 -12.59
CA LEU A 105 28.70 0.25 -13.99
C LEU A 105 29.92 0.53 -14.88
N SER A 106 30.87 1.33 -14.40
CA SER A 106 32.11 1.65 -15.11
C SER A 106 32.99 0.40 -15.31
N GLY A 107 33.11 -0.45 -14.28
CA GLY A 107 33.77 -1.76 -14.38
C GLY A 107 33.07 -2.69 -15.39
N LEU A 108 31.76 -2.87 -15.25
CA LEU A 108 30.96 -3.75 -16.13
C LEU A 108 31.04 -3.33 -17.60
N PHE A 109 30.84 -2.04 -17.90
CA PHE A 109 30.92 -1.55 -19.27
C PHE A 109 32.34 -1.57 -19.84
N GLY A 110 33.37 -1.52 -18.99
CA GLY A 110 34.77 -1.62 -19.41
C GLY A 110 35.27 -3.03 -19.67
N LEU A 111 34.59 -4.07 -19.17
CA LEU A 111 35.06 -5.46 -19.28
C LEU A 111 35.16 -5.97 -20.73
N PRO A 112 34.17 -5.74 -21.62
CA PRO A 112 34.23 -6.26 -22.99
C PRO A 112 35.39 -5.70 -23.81
N THR A 113 35.90 -4.52 -23.43
CA THR A 113 36.97 -3.81 -24.14
C THR A 113 38.26 -3.80 -23.35
N TYR A 114 38.33 -4.54 -22.24
CA TYR A 114 39.49 -4.55 -21.38
C TYR A 114 40.70 -5.15 -22.13
N GLY A 115 41.83 -4.43 -22.12
CA GLY A 115 43.02 -4.77 -22.91
C GLY A 115 43.08 -4.18 -24.32
N ASN A 116 41.99 -3.58 -24.82
CA ASN A 116 41.96 -2.90 -26.12
C ASN A 116 42.02 -1.38 -25.93
N SER A 117 43.17 -0.78 -26.24
CA SER A 117 43.43 0.66 -26.06
C SER A 117 42.65 1.57 -27.02
N ALA A 118 42.15 1.03 -28.13
CA ALA A 118 41.43 1.82 -29.15
C ALA A 118 39.96 2.12 -28.80
N THR A 119 39.34 1.33 -27.93
CA THR A 119 37.88 1.39 -27.69
C THR A 119 37.55 1.16 -26.21
N GLN A 120 38.09 1.94 -25.29
CA GLN A 120 37.82 1.75 -23.85
C GLN A 120 36.44 2.30 -23.46
N THR A 121 35.46 1.42 -23.22
CA THR A 121 34.07 1.81 -22.89
C THR A 121 33.82 2.04 -21.39
N GLY A 122 34.75 1.65 -20.52
CA GLY A 122 34.67 1.85 -19.07
C GLY A 122 35.34 3.11 -18.54
N GLY A 123 36.02 3.87 -19.39
CA GLY A 123 36.87 4.99 -18.96
C GLY A 123 38.04 4.55 -18.07
N ILE A 124 38.76 5.51 -17.51
CA ILE A 124 39.91 5.25 -16.64
C ILE A 124 39.53 4.47 -15.39
N LEU A 125 38.41 4.81 -14.74
CA LEU A 125 37.95 4.09 -13.55
C LEU A 125 37.63 2.63 -13.86
N GLY A 126 36.97 2.36 -14.98
CA GLY A 126 36.64 1.00 -15.39
C GLY A 126 37.89 0.19 -15.74
N VAL A 127 38.86 0.80 -16.42
CA VAL A 127 40.16 0.15 -16.70
C VAL A 127 40.91 -0.15 -15.41
N TRP A 128 40.96 0.80 -14.47
CA TRP A 128 41.60 0.61 -13.18
C TRP A 128 40.93 -0.52 -12.38
N LEU A 129 39.60 -0.51 -12.26
CA LEU A 129 38.85 -1.58 -11.58
C LEU A 129 39.08 -2.94 -12.24
N ASN A 130 38.94 -3.01 -13.56
CA ASN A 130 39.13 -4.26 -14.28
C ASN A 130 40.58 -4.75 -14.21
N SER A 131 41.56 -3.86 -14.12
CA SER A 131 42.96 -4.26 -13.93
C SER A 131 43.21 -5.03 -12.66
N MET A 132 42.45 -4.76 -11.60
CA MET A 132 42.54 -5.50 -10.33
C MET A 132 41.67 -6.75 -10.38
N VAL A 133 40.44 -6.63 -10.87
CA VAL A 133 39.47 -7.73 -10.89
C VAL A 133 39.92 -8.86 -11.82
N THR A 134 40.44 -8.56 -13.00
CA THR A 134 40.86 -9.58 -13.97
C THR A 134 42.19 -10.25 -13.62
N GLN A 135 42.94 -9.75 -12.63
CA GLN A 135 44.11 -10.48 -12.08
C GLN A 135 43.67 -11.70 -11.27
N ILE A 136 42.47 -11.64 -10.69
CA ILE A 136 41.95 -12.66 -9.78
C ILE A 136 40.88 -13.52 -10.48
N LEU A 137 40.13 -12.93 -11.40
CA LEU A 137 38.94 -13.53 -12.00
C LEU A 137 38.98 -13.48 -13.53
N ASN A 138 38.40 -14.50 -14.16
CA ASN A 138 38.15 -14.45 -15.60
C ASN A 138 37.12 -13.36 -15.95
N PRO A 139 37.19 -12.70 -17.12
CA PRO A 139 36.27 -11.62 -17.49
C PRO A 139 34.78 -11.99 -17.39
N SER A 140 34.41 -13.23 -17.74
CA SER A 140 33.02 -13.72 -17.63
C SER A 140 32.55 -13.82 -16.17
N VAL A 141 33.43 -14.24 -15.26
CA VAL A 141 33.13 -14.32 -13.82
C VAL A 141 33.08 -12.93 -13.22
N ALA A 142 34.00 -12.04 -13.61
CA ALA A 142 33.99 -10.63 -13.22
C ALA A 142 32.68 -9.94 -13.63
N ALA A 143 32.19 -10.18 -14.85
CA ALA A 143 30.92 -9.63 -15.33
C ALA A 143 29.74 -10.09 -14.45
N PHE A 144 29.69 -11.38 -14.10
CA PHE A 144 28.66 -11.90 -13.19
C PHE A 144 28.71 -11.22 -11.82
N ILE A 145 29.90 -11.04 -11.24
CA ILE A 145 30.06 -10.36 -9.94
C ILE A 145 29.61 -8.90 -10.02
N TYR A 146 29.98 -8.15 -11.06
CA TYR A 146 29.50 -6.78 -11.21
C TYR A 146 27.98 -6.71 -11.31
N ILE A 147 27.33 -7.62 -12.05
CA ILE A 147 25.87 -7.69 -12.13
C ILE A 147 25.27 -7.93 -10.74
N VAL A 148 25.84 -8.85 -9.95
CA VAL A 148 25.37 -9.11 -8.58
C VAL A 148 25.55 -7.88 -7.68
N LEU A 149 26.70 -7.18 -7.76
CA LEU A 149 26.96 -5.97 -6.98
C LEU A 149 26.03 -4.82 -7.37
N ILE A 150 25.79 -4.62 -8.67
CA ILE A 150 24.80 -3.66 -9.19
C ILE A 150 23.41 -4.01 -8.67
N PHE A 151 23.03 -5.28 -8.69
CA PHE A 151 21.72 -5.72 -8.22
C PHE A 151 21.54 -5.48 -6.71
N ILE A 152 22.52 -5.86 -5.88
CA ILE A 152 22.49 -5.63 -4.43
C ILE A 152 22.43 -4.13 -4.11
N THR A 153 23.27 -3.33 -4.77
CA THR A 153 23.28 -1.87 -4.57
C THR A 153 21.98 -1.23 -5.06
N ALA A 154 21.38 -1.69 -6.15
CA ALA A 154 20.09 -1.21 -6.63
C ALA A 154 18.95 -1.52 -5.64
N ILE A 155 18.89 -2.74 -5.10
CA ILE A 155 17.91 -3.11 -4.06
C ILE A 155 18.07 -2.22 -2.82
N PHE A 156 19.31 -2.00 -2.38
CA PHE A 156 19.60 -1.14 -1.22
C PHE A 156 19.18 0.32 -1.48
N ILE A 157 19.51 0.87 -2.64
CA ILE A 157 19.12 2.23 -3.04
C ILE A 157 17.59 2.35 -3.05
N LEU A 158 16.91 1.43 -3.74
CA LEU A 158 15.45 1.41 -3.91
C LEU A 158 14.69 0.99 -2.65
N GLN A 159 15.38 0.56 -1.59
CA GLN A 159 14.78 0.08 -0.33
C GLN A 159 13.77 -1.06 -0.57
N LEU A 160 14.02 -1.90 -1.58
CA LEU A 160 13.20 -3.07 -1.87
C LEU A 160 13.57 -4.22 -0.91
N SER A 161 12.57 -5.02 -0.51
CA SER A 161 12.83 -6.23 0.26
C SER A 161 13.46 -7.29 -0.67
N PRO A 162 14.66 -7.84 -0.35
CA PRO A 162 15.27 -8.89 -1.18
C PRO A 162 14.33 -10.08 -1.39
N ALA A 163 13.60 -10.50 -0.34
CA ALA A 163 12.65 -11.60 -0.41
C ALA A 163 11.43 -11.31 -1.31
N ALA A 164 11.01 -10.05 -1.45
CA ALA A 164 9.97 -9.69 -2.41
C ALA A 164 10.49 -9.81 -3.84
N VAL A 165 11.67 -9.23 -4.11
CA VAL A 165 12.27 -9.27 -5.45
C VAL A 165 12.54 -10.70 -5.92
N PHE A 166 13.06 -11.58 -5.06
CA PHE A 166 13.26 -12.99 -5.40
C PHE A 166 11.96 -13.74 -5.66
N ARG A 167 10.87 -13.43 -4.92
CA ARG A 167 9.55 -14.02 -5.17
C ARG A 167 8.99 -13.58 -6.51
N ASP A 168 9.11 -12.30 -6.85
CA ASP A 168 8.60 -11.77 -8.11
C ASP A 168 9.38 -12.34 -9.30
N ILE A 169 10.71 -12.43 -9.20
CA ILE A 169 11.55 -13.11 -10.20
C ILE A 169 11.16 -14.60 -10.30
N ALA A 170 11.01 -15.30 -9.17
CA ALA A 170 10.61 -16.71 -9.18
C ALA A 170 9.21 -16.92 -9.79
N ASN A 171 8.29 -15.97 -9.60
CA ASN A 171 6.97 -15.99 -10.22
C ASN A 171 7.03 -15.74 -11.73
N ILE A 172 7.97 -14.93 -12.21
CA ILE A 172 8.23 -14.76 -13.66
C ILE A 172 8.79 -16.05 -14.27
N PHE A 173 9.63 -16.79 -13.54
CA PHE A 173 10.19 -18.07 -14.01
C PHE A 173 9.26 -19.28 -13.80
N LYS A 174 8.25 -19.17 -12.93
CA LYS A 174 7.14 -20.13 -12.86
C LYS A 174 6.25 -19.88 -14.07
N THR A 175 6.46 -20.67 -15.11
CA THR A 175 5.66 -20.68 -16.33
C THR A 175 4.24 -21.15 -16.06
N THR A 176 3.39 -20.23 -15.59
CA THR A 176 1.93 -20.38 -15.46
C THR A 176 1.24 -20.87 -16.74
N LYS A 177 1.87 -20.73 -17.92
CA LYS A 177 1.32 -21.20 -19.20
C LYS A 177 1.06 -22.71 -19.27
N ARG A 178 1.90 -23.56 -18.66
CA ARG A 178 1.80 -25.01 -18.91
C ARG A 178 0.73 -25.70 -18.07
N ASP A 179 0.44 -25.18 -16.89
CA ASP A 179 -0.59 -25.70 -16.01
C ASP A 179 -1.98 -25.10 -16.34
N GLU A 180 -2.05 -23.80 -16.68
CA GLU A 180 -3.31 -23.16 -17.11
C GLU A 180 -3.81 -23.71 -18.46
N ASP A 181 -2.95 -23.94 -19.45
CA ASP A 181 -3.36 -24.50 -20.75
C ASP A 181 -3.85 -25.95 -20.60
N ALA A 182 -3.25 -26.73 -19.70
CA ALA A 182 -3.65 -28.11 -19.43
C ALA A 182 -4.97 -28.19 -18.66
N GLU A 183 -5.24 -27.26 -17.75
CA GLU A 183 -6.48 -27.19 -16.98
C GLU A 183 -7.63 -26.63 -17.85
N ASN A 184 -7.38 -25.59 -18.64
CA ASN A 184 -8.34 -25.04 -19.61
C ASN A 184 -8.71 -26.07 -20.69
N ALA A 185 -7.76 -26.87 -21.17
CA ALA A 185 -8.05 -27.96 -22.10
C ALA A 185 -8.90 -29.09 -21.47
N ARG A 186 -8.74 -29.35 -20.17
CA ARG A 186 -9.57 -30.33 -19.43
C ARG A 186 -10.98 -29.81 -19.19
N ILE A 187 -11.12 -28.53 -18.85
CA ILE A 187 -12.41 -27.86 -18.67
C ILE A 187 -13.16 -27.79 -19.99
N ALA A 188 -12.49 -27.46 -21.10
CA ALA A 188 -13.10 -27.45 -22.44
C ALA A 188 -13.60 -28.85 -22.86
N ARG A 189 -12.86 -29.92 -22.55
CA ARG A 189 -13.30 -31.30 -22.82
C ARG A 189 -14.46 -31.74 -21.93
N ARG A 190 -14.51 -31.30 -20.67
CA ARG A 190 -15.63 -31.57 -19.76
C ARG A 190 -16.89 -30.80 -20.16
N ALA A 191 -16.75 -29.53 -20.53
CA ALA A 191 -17.86 -28.73 -21.05
C ALA A 191 -18.45 -29.34 -22.33
N GLN A 192 -17.59 -29.78 -23.27
CA GLN A 192 -18.06 -30.47 -24.48
C GLN A 192 -18.75 -31.82 -24.20
N ALA A 193 -18.31 -32.55 -23.17
CA ALA A 193 -18.94 -33.80 -22.76
C ALA A 193 -20.29 -33.57 -22.05
N GLU A 194 -20.40 -32.51 -21.24
CA GLU A 194 -21.65 -32.12 -20.57
C GLU A 194 -22.66 -31.47 -21.54
N ASP A 195 -22.20 -30.71 -22.53
CA ASP A 195 -23.04 -30.13 -23.58
C ASP A 195 -23.59 -31.22 -24.52
N ALA A 196 -22.81 -32.26 -24.83
CA ALA A 196 -23.27 -33.39 -25.64
C ALA A 196 -24.34 -34.25 -24.93
N VAL A 197 -24.31 -34.30 -23.59
CA VAL A 197 -25.30 -35.04 -22.77
C VAL A 197 -26.57 -34.22 -22.55
N ASN A 198 -26.48 -32.89 -22.48
CA ASN A 198 -27.62 -32.00 -22.20
C ASN A 198 -28.28 -31.38 -23.45
N ALA A 199 -27.67 -31.47 -24.63
CA ALA A 199 -28.22 -30.93 -25.89
C ALA A 199 -29.51 -31.64 -26.38
N GLY A 200 -29.89 -32.78 -25.80
CA GLY A 200 -31.14 -33.48 -26.12
C GLY A 200 -32.34 -33.14 -25.22
N ALA A 201 -32.15 -32.44 -24.10
CA ALA A 201 -33.16 -32.36 -23.03
C ALA A 201 -33.64 -30.94 -22.66
N LEU A 202 -33.05 -29.88 -23.21
CA LEU A 202 -33.43 -28.50 -22.88
C LEU A 202 -33.91 -27.77 -24.13
N GLY A 203 -35.24 -27.57 -24.22
CA GLY A 203 -35.84 -26.57 -25.10
C GLY A 203 -35.39 -25.15 -24.72
N PRO A 204 -35.63 -24.14 -25.58
CA PRO A 204 -35.01 -22.83 -25.46
C PRO A 204 -35.36 -22.16 -24.12
N LEU A 205 -34.32 -21.95 -23.29
CA LEU A 205 -34.38 -21.24 -22.01
C LEU A 205 -34.85 -19.79 -22.22
N LYS A 206 -36.03 -19.48 -21.69
CA LYS A 206 -36.58 -18.11 -21.66
C LYS A 206 -36.02 -17.36 -20.45
N ILE A 207 -35.17 -16.36 -20.69
CA ILE A 207 -34.64 -15.48 -19.65
C ILE A 207 -35.56 -14.27 -19.52
N LYS A 208 -36.08 -14.02 -18.31
CA LYS A 208 -36.85 -12.80 -17.99
C LYS A 208 -35.92 -11.76 -17.38
N ALA A 209 -35.63 -10.70 -18.12
CA ALA A 209 -35.06 -9.46 -17.60
C ALA A 209 -36.08 -8.32 -17.81
N ASN A 210 -36.48 -7.63 -16.73
CA ASN A 210 -37.37 -6.46 -16.76
C ASN A 210 -38.68 -6.60 -17.58
N GLY A 211 -39.32 -7.77 -17.53
CA GLY A 211 -40.69 -7.94 -18.04
C GLY A 211 -40.84 -7.95 -19.57
N VAL A 212 -39.75 -7.98 -20.34
CA VAL A 212 -39.77 -8.15 -21.80
C VAL A 212 -39.02 -9.43 -22.15
N GLU A 213 -39.66 -10.31 -22.93
CA GLU A 213 -39.02 -11.53 -23.47
C GLU A 213 -38.07 -11.12 -24.61
N VAL A 214 -36.77 -11.36 -24.44
CA VAL A 214 -35.73 -11.03 -25.44
C VAL A 214 -34.83 -12.23 -25.65
N THR A 215 -34.51 -12.51 -26.91
CA THR A 215 -33.67 -13.64 -27.36
C THR A 215 -32.17 -13.33 -27.19
N ALA A 216 -31.35 -14.38 -26.97
CA ALA A 216 -29.91 -14.26 -26.70
C ALA A 216 -29.09 -13.55 -27.81
N GLU A 217 -29.65 -13.40 -29.00
CA GLU A 217 -29.03 -12.71 -30.14
C GLU A 217 -29.18 -11.18 -30.07
N GLU A 218 -30.24 -10.65 -29.45
CA GLU A 218 -30.47 -9.20 -29.35
C GLU A 218 -29.63 -8.54 -28.24
N LEU A 219 -29.22 -9.30 -27.21
CA LEU A 219 -28.30 -8.83 -26.16
C LEU A 219 -26.86 -8.60 -26.66
N LYS A 220 -26.48 -9.21 -27.79
CA LYS A 220 -25.15 -9.02 -28.39
C LYS A 220 -25.03 -7.73 -29.22
N ALA A 221 -26.14 -7.08 -29.53
CA ALA A 221 -26.17 -5.89 -30.39
C ALA A 221 -26.20 -4.54 -29.64
N ALA A 222 -26.11 -4.53 -28.30
CA ALA A 222 -26.04 -3.29 -27.54
C ALA A 222 -24.69 -2.57 -27.76
N PRO A 223 -24.68 -1.23 -27.92
CA PRO A 223 -23.46 -0.48 -28.16
C PRO A 223 -22.58 -0.47 -26.90
N LYS A 224 -21.27 -0.69 -27.08
CA LYS A 224 -20.27 -0.56 -26.00
C LYS A 224 -20.26 0.86 -25.47
N ILE A 225 -20.65 1.03 -24.21
CA ILE A 225 -20.43 2.26 -23.45
C ILE A 225 -18.93 2.36 -23.16
N GLU A 226 -18.25 3.33 -23.77
CA GLU A 226 -16.87 3.68 -23.43
C GLU A 226 -16.82 4.29 -22.03
N VAL A 227 -16.26 3.53 -21.08
CA VAL A 227 -15.94 4.02 -19.74
C VAL A 227 -14.71 4.93 -19.86
N LYS A 228 -14.95 6.25 -19.90
CA LYS A 228 -13.89 7.24 -19.63
C LYS A 228 -13.39 7.01 -18.20
N LYS A 229 -12.11 6.65 -18.08
CA LYS A 229 -11.40 6.58 -16.79
C LYS A 229 -11.61 7.91 -16.04
N PRO A 230 -11.92 7.88 -14.72
CA PRO A 230 -11.90 9.10 -13.92
C PRO A 230 -10.48 9.66 -13.95
N VAL A 231 -10.35 10.91 -14.38
CA VAL A 231 -9.14 11.68 -14.14
C VAL A 231 -9.02 11.84 -12.63
N ALA A 232 -7.99 11.24 -12.03
CA ALA A 232 -7.65 11.46 -10.64
C ALA A 232 -7.41 12.96 -10.45
N ALA A 233 -8.27 13.61 -9.66
CA ALA A 233 -8.03 14.98 -9.23
C ALA A 233 -6.69 15.02 -8.48
N ALA A 234 -5.85 16.00 -8.83
CA ALA A 234 -4.60 16.25 -8.14
C ALA A 234 -4.85 16.44 -6.64
N PRO A 235 -3.93 15.99 -5.76
CA PRO A 235 -3.99 16.32 -4.35
C PRO A 235 -4.01 17.83 -4.20
N VAL A 236 -5.05 18.36 -3.56
CA VAL A 236 -5.07 19.76 -3.13
C VAL A 236 -3.89 19.93 -2.19
N GLU A 237 -2.96 20.84 -2.53
CA GLU A 237 -1.86 21.24 -1.67
C GLU A 237 -2.43 21.59 -0.30
N ALA A 238 -1.96 20.90 0.74
CA ALA A 238 -2.21 21.30 2.10
C ALA A 238 -1.56 22.67 2.28
N GLU A 239 -2.37 23.71 2.42
CA GLU A 239 -1.90 25.00 2.90
C GLU A 239 -1.07 24.77 4.18
N PRO A 240 0.06 25.47 4.33
CA PRO A 240 0.91 25.29 5.49
C PRO A 240 0.07 25.53 6.74
N GLU A 241 0.13 24.58 7.67
CA GLU A 241 -0.40 24.70 9.02
C GLU A 241 0.00 26.07 9.55
N ARG A 242 -0.93 27.03 9.45
CA ARG A 242 -0.99 28.12 10.42
C ARG A 242 -1.06 27.36 11.72
N ALA A 243 0.03 27.41 12.50
CA ALA A 243 0.02 27.00 13.88
C ALA A 243 -1.32 27.48 14.43
N LEU A 244 -2.19 26.53 14.76
CA LEU A 244 -3.46 26.83 15.41
C LEU A 244 -3.03 27.45 16.72
N ILE A 245 -2.86 28.78 16.72
CA ILE A 245 -2.89 29.57 17.93
C ILE A 245 -4.20 29.12 18.53
N ALA A 246 -4.13 28.40 19.65
CA ALA A 246 -5.29 28.00 20.39
C ALA A 246 -5.95 29.30 20.86
N VAL A 247 -6.75 29.90 19.97
CA VAL A 247 -7.73 30.92 20.31
C VAL A 247 -8.78 30.14 21.08
N SER A 248 -8.48 29.91 22.36
CA SER A 248 -9.46 29.41 23.31
C SER A 248 -10.47 30.53 23.46
N ASP A 249 -11.57 30.45 22.71
CA ASP A 249 -12.73 31.30 22.93
C ASP A 249 -13.31 30.92 24.30
N PRO A 250 -13.27 31.82 25.30
CA PRO A 250 -13.81 31.55 26.63
C PRO A 250 -15.31 31.26 26.62
N ASN A 251 -16.02 31.62 25.54
CA ASN A 251 -17.45 31.41 25.36
C ASN A 251 -17.77 30.17 24.52
N TRP A 252 -16.77 29.39 24.11
CA TRP A 252 -17.01 28.16 23.35
C TRP A 252 -17.89 27.18 24.14
N LYS A 253 -18.96 26.70 23.50
CA LYS A 253 -19.86 25.68 24.04
C LYS A 253 -19.90 24.51 23.09
N MET A 254 -19.88 23.29 23.62
CA MET A 254 -20.07 22.09 22.79
C MET A 254 -21.44 22.15 22.08
N PRO A 255 -21.49 21.82 20.78
CA PRO A 255 -22.75 21.68 20.08
C PRO A 255 -23.60 20.55 20.68
N SER A 256 -24.92 20.71 20.70
CA SER A 256 -25.84 19.66 21.14
C SER A 256 -25.85 18.49 20.16
N THR A 257 -26.05 17.26 20.67
CA THR A 257 -26.29 16.06 19.86
C THR A 257 -27.59 16.13 19.06
N ASP A 258 -28.45 17.13 19.32
CA ASP A 258 -29.67 17.36 18.55
C ASP A 258 -29.43 17.79 17.10
N LEU A 259 -28.23 18.29 16.79
CA LEU A 259 -27.82 18.53 15.40
C LEU A 259 -27.65 17.24 14.60
N LEU A 260 -27.60 16.08 15.28
CA LEU A 260 -27.39 14.78 14.67
C LEU A 260 -28.71 14.01 14.49
N SER A 261 -28.79 13.23 13.41
CA SER A 261 -29.96 12.41 13.08
C SER A 261 -30.29 11.38 14.15
N LYS A 262 -31.59 11.25 14.47
CA LYS A 262 -32.14 10.24 15.38
C LYS A 262 -32.48 8.91 14.69
N LYS A 263 -32.43 8.84 13.36
CA LYS A 263 -32.82 7.63 12.62
C LYS A 263 -31.85 6.50 12.96
N GLN A 264 -32.39 5.38 13.44
CA GLN A 264 -31.66 4.13 13.63
C GLN A 264 -32.51 3.01 13.06
N ASN A 265 -31.93 2.24 12.15
CA ASN A 265 -32.53 1.01 11.67
C ASN A 265 -31.96 -0.15 12.48
N PRO A 266 -32.78 -0.99 13.12
CA PRO A 266 -32.30 -2.14 13.86
C PRO A 266 -31.75 -3.22 12.92
N PRO A 267 -30.78 -4.03 13.39
CA PRO A 267 -30.23 -5.11 12.60
C PRO A 267 -31.27 -6.21 12.38
N ASP A 268 -31.17 -6.88 11.25
CA ASP A 268 -31.93 -8.09 10.94
C ASP A 268 -30.95 -9.21 10.58
N GLY A 269 -30.75 -10.15 11.51
CA GLY A 269 -29.91 -11.33 11.32
C GLY A 269 -30.55 -12.41 10.43
N GLY A 270 -31.79 -12.20 9.97
CA GLY A 270 -32.54 -13.19 9.18
C GLY A 270 -33.02 -14.37 10.03
N ASN A 271 -33.15 -15.55 9.39
CA ASN A 271 -33.63 -16.74 10.07
C ASN A 271 -32.48 -17.44 10.84
N ILE A 272 -32.34 -17.08 12.12
CA ILE A 272 -31.28 -17.59 12.99
C ILE A 272 -31.31 -19.11 13.12
N GLN A 273 -32.51 -19.71 13.20
CA GLN A 273 -32.67 -21.16 13.39
C GLN A 273 -32.27 -21.94 12.12
N GLN A 274 -32.65 -21.44 10.96
CA GLN A 274 -32.25 -22.02 9.68
C GLN A 274 -30.73 -21.94 9.49
N ASN A 275 -30.13 -20.79 9.78
CA ASN A 275 -28.69 -20.61 9.68
C ASN A 275 -27.95 -21.53 10.66
N ALA A 276 -28.43 -21.66 11.89
CA ALA A 276 -27.89 -22.58 12.88
C ALA A 276 -27.94 -24.05 12.41
N PHE A 277 -29.03 -24.45 11.77
CA PHE A 277 -29.16 -25.78 11.16
C PHE A 277 -28.16 -25.99 10.04
N ILE A 278 -28.03 -25.03 9.12
CA ILE A 278 -27.08 -25.07 7.99
C ILE A 278 -25.63 -25.16 8.50
N ILE A 279 -25.28 -24.39 9.54
CA ILE A 279 -23.95 -24.45 10.16
C ILE A 279 -23.68 -25.86 10.68
N ASN A 280 -24.61 -26.42 11.45
CA ASN A 280 -24.45 -27.75 12.02
C ASN A 280 -24.35 -28.84 10.93
N SER A 281 -25.23 -28.81 9.92
CA SER A 281 -25.20 -29.78 8.82
C SER A 281 -23.92 -29.68 8.01
N THR A 282 -23.45 -28.45 7.72
CA THR A 282 -22.20 -28.24 6.97
C THR A 282 -21.01 -28.85 7.71
N PHE A 283 -20.88 -28.66 9.02
CA PHE A 283 -19.79 -29.27 9.77
C PHE A 283 -19.92 -30.80 9.87
N ALA A 284 -21.15 -31.32 9.99
CA ALA A 284 -21.41 -32.75 9.98
C ALA A 284 -20.96 -33.42 8.67
N ASP A 285 -21.17 -32.77 7.52
CA ASP A 285 -20.70 -33.26 6.20
C ASP A 285 -19.17 -33.44 6.13
N PHE A 286 -18.42 -32.68 6.94
CA PHE A 286 -16.95 -32.81 7.07
C PHE A 286 -16.52 -33.69 8.25
N GLY A 287 -17.46 -34.40 8.88
CA GLY A 287 -17.19 -35.28 10.02
C GLY A 287 -16.85 -34.52 11.32
N ILE A 288 -17.32 -33.29 11.46
CA ILE A 288 -17.14 -32.47 12.66
C ILE A 288 -18.51 -32.25 13.31
N GLU A 289 -18.80 -32.99 14.37
CA GLU A 289 -20.06 -32.83 15.12
C GLU A 289 -19.96 -31.65 16.09
N VAL A 290 -20.51 -30.50 15.71
CA VAL A 290 -20.49 -29.27 16.54
C VAL A 290 -21.80 -29.11 17.29
N LYS A 291 -21.75 -28.59 18.51
CA LYS A 291 -22.96 -28.21 19.27
C LYS A 291 -23.15 -26.70 19.18
N LEU A 292 -24.33 -26.25 18.76
CA LEU A 292 -24.66 -24.83 18.79
C LEU A 292 -24.93 -24.38 20.24
N ASP A 293 -24.26 -23.32 20.68
CA ASP A 293 -24.40 -22.76 22.03
C ASP A 293 -25.38 -21.56 22.03
N GLY A 294 -25.26 -20.69 21.02
CA GLY A 294 -26.15 -19.54 20.88
C GLY A 294 -25.85 -18.69 19.65
N ALA A 295 -26.62 -17.61 19.48
CA ALA A 295 -26.39 -16.61 18.45
C ALA A 295 -26.62 -15.21 19.04
N ASN A 296 -25.71 -14.29 18.74
CA ASN A 296 -25.80 -12.89 19.13
C ASN A 296 -25.90 -12.01 17.87
N VAL A 297 -26.99 -11.26 17.74
CA VAL A 297 -27.22 -10.39 16.58
C VAL A 297 -26.56 -9.04 16.82
N GLY A 298 -25.43 -8.82 16.14
CA GLY A 298 -24.72 -7.56 16.16
C GLY A 298 -25.25 -6.54 15.16
N PRO A 299 -24.69 -5.31 15.11
CA PRO A 299 -25.11 -4.29 14.15
C PRO A 299 -24.94 -4.72 12.69
N ARG A 300 -23.79 -5.30 12.32
CA ARG A 300 -23.47 -5.65 10.92
C ARG A 300 -23.43 -7.15 10.66
N VAL A 301 -23.11 -7.93 11.69
CA VAL A 301 -22.94 -9.38 11.61
C VAL A 301 -23.64 -10.03 12.79
N THR A 302 -24.10 -11.27 12.61
CA THR A 302 -24.58 -12.14 13.68
C THR A 302 -23.50 -13.16 13.99
N GLN A 303 -23.10 -13.24 15.26
CA GLN A 303 -22.10 -14.18 15.75
C GLN A 303 -22.80 -15.42 16.31
N TYR A 304 -22.56 -16.57 15.67
CA TYR A 304 -23.02 -17.87 16.12
C TYR A 304 -21.91 -18.54 16.93
N THR A 305 -22.22 -18.99 18.12
CA THR A 305 -21.27 -19.64 19.01
C THR A 305 -21.47 -21.15 18.93
N ILE A 306 -20.39 -21.87 18.65
CA ILE A 306 -20.40 -23.33 18.59
C ILE A 306 -19.35 -23.93 19.52
N GLN A 307 -19.65 -25.12 20.03
CA GLN A 307 -18.75 -25.93 20.81
C GLN A 307 -18.27 -27.11 19.96
N PRO A 308 -16.98 -27.15 19.56
CA PRO A 308 -16.44 -28.30 18.86
C PRO A 308 -16.19 -29.48 19.80
N PRO A 309 -16.17 -30.73 19.28
CA PRO A 309 -15.90 -31.90 20.09
C PRO A 309 -14.42 -31.97 20.46
N THR A 310 -14.11 -32.69 21.53
CA THR A 310 -12.74 -32.87 22.01
C THR A 310 -11.87 -33.57 20.98
N GLY A 311 -10.66 -33.05 20.72
CA GLY A 311 -9.69 -33.67 19.81
C GLY A 311 -9.76 -33.18 18.36
N VAL A 312 -10.74 -32.35 18.00
CA VAL A 312 -10.77 -31.71 16.67
C VAL A 312 -9.72 -30.60 16.60
N VAL A 313 -8.87 -30.67 15.58
CA VAL A 313 -7.87 -29.63 15.31
C VAL A 313 -8.58 -28.36 14.84
N LEU A 314 -8.36 -27.24 15.53
CA LEU A 314 -9.02 -25.95 15.23
C LEU A 314 -8.84 -25.48 13.78
N SER A 315 -7.70 -25.80 13.16
CA SER A 315 -7.45 -25.47 11.75
C SER A 315 -8.43 -26.14 10.78
N LYS A 316 -8.97 -27.32 11.12
CA LYS A 316 -9.99 -27.98 10.31
C LYS A 316 -11.29 -27.20 10.28
N ILE A 317 -11.65 -26.57 11.39
CA ILE A 317 -12.86 -25.74 11.54
C ILE A 317 -12.64 -24.40 10.82
N ALA A 318 -11.52 -23.73 11.10
CA ALA A 318 -11.20 -22.43 10.49
C ALA A 318 -11.08 -22.49 8.97
N ALA A 319 -10.73 -23.65 8.40
CA ALA A 319 -10.62 -23.86 6.96
C ALA A 319 -11.95 -24.05 6.21
N ARG A 320 -13.11 -24.03 6.89
CA ARG A 320 -14.45 -24.24 6.28
C ARG A 320 -15.22 -22.94 6.04
N ASP A 321 -14.55 -21.80 6.06
CA ASP A 321 -15.18 -20.48 5.87
C ASP A 321 -15.86 -20.36 4.50
N LYS A 322 -15.24 -20.91 3.44
CA LYS A 322 -15.78 -20.89 2.08
C LYS A 322 -17.00 -21.79 1.91
N GLU A 323 -16.96 -23.00 2.47
CA GLU A 323 -18.05 -23.96 2.39
C GLU A 323 -19.27 -23.48 3.20
N LEU A 324 -19.04 -22.88 4.38
CA LEU A 324 -20.10 -22.21 5.12
C LEU A 324 -20.67 -21.03 4.34
N ALA A 325 -19.83 -20.18 3.74
CA ALA A 325 -20.29 -19.06 2.93
C ALA A 325 -21.18 -19.52 1.76
N LEU A 326 -20.80 -20.61 1.09
CA LEU A 326 -21.58 -21.23 0.02
C LEU A 326 -22.93 -21.73 0.52
N ASN A 327 -22.96 -22.53 1.58
CA ASN A 327 -24.19 -23.15 2.09
C ASN A 327 -25.14 -22.14 2.74
N LEU A 328 -24.62 -21.07 3.31
CA LEU A 328 -25.39 -19.96 3.89
C LEU A 328 -25.79 -18.90 2.85
N ALA A 329 -25.32 -19.03 1.61
CA ALA A 329 -25.53 -18.06 0.53
C ALA A 329 -25.11 -16.62 0.90
N VAL A 330 -23.92 -16.48 1.49
CA VAL A 330 -23.32 -15.18 1.87
C VAL A 330 -21.96 -14.98 1.21
N ASP A 331 -21.56 -13.73 1.01
CA ASP A 331 -20.28 -13.40 0.34
C ASP A 331 -19.06 -13.97 1.08
N LYS A 332 -19.07 -13.88 2.41
CA LYS A 332 -17.97 -14.33 3.26
C LYS A 332 -18.45 -14.59 4.69
N VAL A 333 -17.84 -15.59 5.32
CA VAL A 333 -17.97 -15.90 6.75
C VAL A 333 -16.63 -15.68 7.43
N ARG A 334 -16.63 -15.18 8.69
CA ARG A 334 -15.42 -15.09 9.52
C ARG A 334 -15.53 -16.08 10.68
N ILE A 335 -14.52 -16.93 10.84
CA ILE A 335 -14.45 -17.92 11.92
C ILE A 335 -13.38 -17.49 12.91
N GLU A 336 -13.76 -17.33 14.17
CA GLU A 336 -12.89 -17.00 15.30
C GLU A 336 -12.74 -18.22 16.21
N ALA A 337 -11.59 -18.90 16.11
CA ALA A 337 -11.32 -20.16 16.78
C ALA A 337 -9.99 -20.11 17.57
N PRO A 338 -9.98 -20.13 18.92
CA PRO A 338 -11.13 -19.98 19.83
C PRO A 338 -11.50 -18.50 20.08
N ILE A 339 -12.71 -18.24 20.57
CA ILE A 339 -13.09 -16.91 21.10
C ILE A 339 -12.24 -16.63 22.36
N PRO A 340 -11.51 -15.50 22.44
CA PRO A 340 -10.64 -15.18 23.58
C PRO A 340 -11.33 -15.33 24.94
N GLY A 341 -10.69 -16.06 25.86
CA GLY A 341 -11.21 -16.30 27.21
C GLY A 341 -12.26 -17.41 27.30
N THR A 342 -12.61 -18.09 26.20
CA THR A 342 -13.57 -19.20 26.19
C THR A 342 -13.02 -20.43 25.46
N ARG A 343 -13.78 -21.55 25.48
CA ARG A 343 -13.50 -22.78 24.73
C ARG A 343 -14.40 -22.95 23.51
N LEU A 344 -15.03 -21.86 23.06
CA LEU A 344 -16.02 -21.84 22.01
C LEU A 344 -15.41 -21.26 20.73
N VAL A 345 -16.06 -21.54 19.59
CA VAL A 345 -15.71 -20.98 18.29
C VAL A 345 -16.84 -20.06 17.85
N GLY A 346 -16.49 -18.85 17.41
CA GLY A 346 -17.43 -17.86 16.90
C GLY A 346 -17.48 -17.88 15.38
N ILE A 347 -18.67 -17.89 14.80
CA ILE A 347 -18.90 -17.82 13.36
C ILE A 347 -19.72 -16.58 13.08
N GLU A 348 -19.11 -15.60 12.42
CA GLU A 348 -19.72 -14.32 12.10
C GLU A 348 -20.28 -14.35 10.67
N ILE A 349 -21.59 -14.14 10.57
CA ILE A 349 -22.33 -14.14 9.31
C ILE A 349 -22.90 -12.73 9.09
N PRO A 350 -22.77 -12.14 7.89
CA PRO A 350 -23.40 -10.86 7.57
C PRO A 350 -24.91 -10.88 7.83
N ASN A 351 -25.42 -9.79 8.42
CA ASN A 351 -26.86 -9.62 8.59
C ASN A 351 -27.55 -9.40 7.24
N VAL A 352 -28.79 -9.88 7.10
CA VAL A 352 -29.66 -9.59 5.94
C VAL A 352 -29.88 -8.10 5.79
N ARG A 353 -30.08 -7.40 6.91
CA ARG A 353 -30.08 -5.94 6.98
C ARG A 353 -29.15 -5.46 8.10
N PRO A 354 -28.06 -4.75 7.79
CA PRO A 354 -27.22 -4.17 8.83
C PRO A 354 -27.93 -2.98 9.49
N ALA A 355 -27.61 -2.75 10.76
CA ALA A 355 -28.02 -1.58 11.51
C ALA A 355 -27.18 -0.35 11.15
N ASP A 356 -27.81 0.81 11.19
CA ASP A 356 -27.10 2.08 11.07
C ASP A 356 -26.43 2.45 12.39
N VAL A 357 -25.10 2.54 12.39
CA VAL A 357 -24.33 3.02 13.55
C VAL A 357 -24.13 4.52 13.42
N THR A 358 -24.99 5.31 14.06
CA THR A 358 -24.93 6.78 13.99
C THR A 358 -23.98 7.36 15.02
N LEU A 359 -23.31 8.45 14.68
CA LEU A 359 -22.45 9.20 15.61
C LEU A 359 -23.22 9.59 16.89
N ARG A 360 -24.47 10.05 16.74
CA ARG A 360 -25.35 10.38 17.86
C ARG A 360 -25.45 9.25 18.89
N SER A 361 -25.62 8.02 18.42
CA SER A 361 -25.77 6.85 19.29
C SER A 361 -24.55 6.60 20.18
N ILE A 362 -23.37 6.97 19.70
CA ILE A 362 -22.11 6.82 20.43
C ILE A 362 -21.92 7.99 21.38
N LEU A 363 -22.19 9.23 20.94
CA LEU A 363 -22.07 10.42 21.80
C LEU A 363 -23.08 10.45 22.96
N GLU A 364 -24.24 9.83 22.80
CA GLU A 364 -25.26 9.72 23.86
C GLU A 364 -25.00 8.55 24.83
N SER A 365 -24.01 7.71 24.54
CA SER A 365 -23.64 6.54 25.37
C SER A 365 -23.06 6.93 26.72
N ASN A 366 -23.11 6.01 27.68
CA ASN A 366 -22.55 6.22 29.01
C ASN A 366 -21.02 6.26 28.98
N GLU A 367 -20.42 5.50 28.07
CA GLU A 367 -19.00 5.42 27.81
C GLU A 367 -18.47 6.78 27.35
N TRP A 368 -19.19 7.46 26.45
CA TRP A 368 -18.80 8.79 25.96
C TRP A 368 -18.98 9.87 27.03
N LYS A 369 -20.09 9.84 27.77
CA LYS A 369 -20.35 10.81 28.84
C LYS A 369 -19.33 10.75 29.98
N LYS A 370 -18.65 9.61 30.16
CA LYS A 370 -17.60 9.41 31.16
C LYS A 370 -16.21 9.83 30.66
N GLU A 371 -16.05 10.01 29.36
CA GLU A 371 -14.77 10.40 28.78
C GLU A 371 -14.52 11.88 28.99
N THR A 372 -13.29 12.21 29.38
CA THR A 372 -12.86 13.57 29.74
C THR A 372 -11.70 14.07 28.91
N ASN A 373 -11.04 13.18 28.17
CA ASN A 373 -9.89 13.54 27.36
C ASN A 373 -10.33 14.31 26.10
N PRO A 374 -9.73 15.48 25.82
CA PRO A 374 -10.09 16.29 24.65
C PRO A 374 -9.76 15.62 23.31
N LEU A 375 -8.87 14.62 23.31
CA LEU A 375 -8.44 13.87 22.13
C LEU A 375 -9.12 12.50 22.03
N SER A 376 -10.21 12.26 22.76
CA SER A 376 -11.03 11.08 22.57
C SER A 376 -12.01 11.25 21.42
N PHE A 377 -12.24 10.17 20.69
CA PHE A 377 -13.08 10.16 19.51
C PHE A 377 -13.89 8.86 19.42
N ALA A 378 -15.09 8.97 18.85
CA ALA A 378 -15.98 7.85 18.61
C ALA A 378 -15.47 7.03 17.42
N VAL A 379 -15.22 5.74 17.62
CA VAL A 379 -14.81 4.82 16.54
C VAL A 379 -16.04 4.19 15.88
N GLY A 380 -16.97 3.68 16.68
CA GLY A 380 -18.09 2.91 16.18
C GLY A 380 -18.77 2.07 17.26
N LYS A 381 -19.31 0.93 16.85
CA LYS A 381 -19.78 -0.13 17.75
C LYS A 381 -19.03 -1.42 17.46
N ASP A 382 -18.82 -2.25 18.47
CA ASP A 382 -18.26 -3.59 18.32
C ASP A 382 -19.29 -4.57 17.73
N ILE A 383 -18.88 -5.85 17.56
CA ILE A 383 -19.76 -6.91 17.05
C ILE A 383 -20.96 -7.20 17.95
N SER A 384 -20.89 -6.84 19.23
CA SER A 384 -21.98 -6.99 20.20
C SER A 384 -22.88 -5.74 20.28
N GLY A 385 -22.51 -4.66 19.57
CA GLY A 385 -23.24 -3.40 19.56
C GLY A 385 -22.83 -2.40 20.65
N ASN A 386 -21.78 -2.68 21.42
CA ASN A 386 -21.28 -1.76 22.43
C ASN A 386 -20.50 -0.61 21.79
N PRO A 387 -20.63 0.63 22.27
CA PRO A 387 -19.90 1.78 21.75
C PRO A 387 -18.40 1.65 22.00
N VAL A 388 -17.60 1.92 20.97
CA VAL A 388 -16.14 1.91 21.03
C VAL A 388 -15.63 3.34 20.92
N ILE A 389 -14.89 3.75 21.94
CA ILE A 389 -14.29 5.08 22.08
C ILE A 389 -12.79 4.89 22.19
N ALA A 390 -12.05 5.62 21.36
CA ALA A 390 -10.60 5.63 21.36
C ALA A 390 -10.07 6.98 21.86
N ASN A 391 -8.83 6.98 22.33
CA ASN A 391 -8.15 8.15 22.85
C ASN A 391 -6.84 8.35 22.11
N LEU A 392 -6.78 9.40 21.28
CA LEU A 392 -5.61 9.71 20.46
C LEU A 392 -4.41 10.15 21.33
N ALA A 393 -4.61 10.67 22.54
CA ALA A 393 -3.51 10.98 23.44
C ALA A 393 -2.74 9.72 23.91
N LYS A 394 -3.41 8.56 23.96
CA LYS A 394 -2.78 7.26 24.27
C LYS A 394 -2.20 6.56 23.03
N MET A 395 -2.62 6.98 21.84
CA MET A 395 -2.19 6.48 20.54
C MET A 395 -1.73 7.68 19.71
N PRO A 396 -0.54 8.26 19.97
CA PRO A 396 -0.18 9.61 19.54
C PRO A 396 -0.24 9.80 18.02
N HIS A 397 -0.17 8.70 17.27
CA HIS A 397 -0.45 8.65 15.85
C HIS A 397 -1.34 7.44 15.56
N LEU A 398 -2.28 7.61 14.63
CA LEU A 398 -3.17 6.57 14.13
C LEU A 398 -3.03 6.49 12.61
N LEU A 399 -2.92 5.27 12.08
CA LEU A 399 -2.94 5.00 10.64
C LEU A 399 -4.32 4.49 10.25
N ILE A 400 -4.90 5.06 9.19
CA ILE A 400 -6.16 4.64 8.57
C ILE A 400 -5.83 4.31 7.12
N ALA A 401 -6.15 3.10 6.66
CA ALA A 401 -5.81 2.59 5.34
C ALA A 401 -7.01 1.92 4.66
#